data_AF-A0A3G8XF68-F1
#
_entry.id   AF-A0A3G8XF68-F1
#
_cell.length_a   1.000
_cell.length_b   1.000
_cell.length_c   1.000
_cell.angle_alpha   90.00
_cell.angle_beta   90.00
_cell.angle_gamma   90.00
#
_symmetry.space_group_name_H-M   'P 1'
#
loop_
_entity.id
_entity.type
_entity.pdbx_description
1 polymer ?
#
loop_
_entity_poly.entity_id
_entity_poly.type
_entity_poly.pdbx_seq_one_letter_code
_entity_poly.pdbx_strand_id
1 'polypeptide(L)'
;MANVNKGTAYTITITPKWTSTSYNEGYAVFIDYNQDGDFSDAGETVFTKAASKTNPVSGSITIPASALSGNTRMRVSMKYNGIPTACETFSYGQVEDYTLNIKAAGTVTALVNTSADTVNVYPNPVKDILNINAKGDYNYQLISIDGKIVKDGNQSENAVNVQSLPTGIYIMKITQDGKTSSHKVIKK
;
A
#
# COMPACT_ATOMS: atom_id res chain seq x y z
N MET A 1 2.97 10.65 -18.55
CA MET A 1 3.04 10.87 -17.08
C MET A 1 2.44 9.67 -16.36
N ALA A 2 3.14 9.11 -15.38
CA ALA A 2 2.65 7.99 -14.57
C ALA A 2 2.60 8.38 -13.08
N ASN A 3 1.67 7.82 -12.31
CA ASN A 3 1.58 8.06 -10.87
C ASN A 3 2.24 6.90 -10.11
N VAL A 4 3.13 7.23 -9.18
CA VAL A 4 3.83 6.25 -8.32
C VAL A 4 3.77 6.70 -6.88
N ASN A 5 3.89 5.77 -5.94
CA ASN A 5 3.80 6.03 -4.51
C ASN A 5 5.16 5.77 -3.85
N LYS A 6 5.52 6.61 -2.88
CA LYS A 6 6.70 6.38 -2.03
C LYS A 6 6.63 5.01 -1.33
N GLY A 7 7.80 4.41 -1.09
CA GLY A 7 7.94 3.11 -0.43
C GLY A 7 7.44 1.91 -1.23
N THR A 8 7.07 2.10 -2.50
CA THR A 8 6.49 1.04 -3.35
C THR A 8 7.48 0.63 -4.44
N ALA A 9 7.58 -0.67 -4.68
CA ALA A 9 8.29 -1.23 -5.82
C ALA A 9 7.36 -1.41 -7.02
N TYR A 10 7.87 -1.10 -8.21
CA TYR A 10 7.17 -1.18 -9.48
C TYR A 10 7.98 -2.02 -10.47
N THR A 11 7.30 -2.85 -11.24
CA THR A 11 7.94 -3.57 -12.35
C THR A 11 8.11 -2.62 -13.54
N ILE A 12 9.34 -2.51 -14.04
CA ILE A 12 9.63 -1.90 -15.32
C ILE A 12 9.83 -2.98 -16.39
N THR A 13 9.31 -2.75 -17.59
CA THR A 13 9.48 -3.62 -18.75
C THR A 13 9.90 -2.77 -19.94
N ILE A 14 11.06 -3.09 -20.52
CA ILE A 14 11.67 -2.44 -21.68
C ILE A 14 11.66 -3.45 -22.83
N THR A 15 11.03 -3.08 -23.94
CA THR A 15 10.88 -3.94 -25.12
C THR A 15 11.65 -3.33 -26.29
N PRO A 16 12.95 -3.65 -26.44
CA PRO A 16 13.71 -3.20 -27.60
C PRO A 16 13.10 -3.76 -28.90
N LYS A 17 13.09 -2.94 -29.95
CA LYS A 17 12.64 -3.32 -31.28
C LYS A 17 13.74 -3.06 -32.30
N TRP A 18 14.22 -4.14 -32.92
CA TRP A 18 15.14 -4.07 -34.05
C TRP A 18 14.36 -4.24 -35.37
N THR A 19 14.78 -3.53 -36.41
CA THR A 19 14.17 -3.62 -37.75
C THR A 19 14.72 -4.78 -38.57
N SER A 20 15.92 -5.28 -38.25
CA SER A 20 16.54 -6.43 -38.93
C SER A 20 17.33 -7.32 -37.96
N THR A 21 18.51 -6.88 -37.51
CA THR A 21 19.42 -7.66 -36.68
C THR A 21 19.29 -7.29 -35.21
N SER A 22 19.18 -8.29 -34.34
CA SER A 22 19.21 -8.08 -32.90
C SER A 22 20.64 -7.91 -32.40
N TYR A 23 20.86 -6.82 -31.67
CA TYR A 23 22.15 -6.46 -31.07
C TYR A 23 22.13 -6.66 -29.55
N ASN A 24 23.33 -6.71 -28.96
CA ASN A 24 23.46 -6.71 -27.52
C ASN A 24 23.28 -5.29 -27.01
N GLU A 25 22.20 -5.06 -26.29
CA GLU A 25 21.87 -3.74 -25.74
C GLU A 25 21.93 -3.81 -24.21
N GLY A 26 22.65 -2.87 -23.60
CA GLY A 26 22.65 -2.64 -22.16
C GLY A 26 21.70 -1.51 -21.80
N TYR A 27 21.19 -1.55 -20.58
CA TYR A 27 20.15 -0.63 -20.11
C TYR A 27 20.51 -0.04 -18.76
N ALA A 28 20.14 1.22 -18.56
CA ALA A 28 20.12 1.85 -17.25
C ALA A 28 18.87 2.71 -17.12
N VAL A 29 18.31 2.77 -15.92
CA VAL A 29 17.16 3.61 -15.58
C VAL A 29 17.55 4.50 -14.43
N PHE A 30 17.23 5.78 -14.56
CA PHE A 30 17.54 6.80 -13.57
C PHE A 30 16.27 7.52 -13.14
N ILE A 31 16.16 7.88 -11.86
CA ILE A 31 15.06 8.70 -11.34
C ILE A 31 15.65 9.78 -10.43
N ASP A 32 15.32 11.03 -10.73
CA ASP A 32 15.69 12.22 -9.96
C ASP A 32 14.80 12.28 -8.70
N TYR A 33 15.22 11.66 -7.60
CA TYR A 33 14.35 11.51 -6.43
C TYR A 33 14.31 12.77 -5.56
N ASN A 34 15.35 13.60 -5.63
CA ASN A 34 15.51 14.81 -4.85
C ASN A 34 15.05 16.08 -5.59
N GLN A 35 14.66 15.96 -6.87
CA GLN A 35 14.19 17.03 -7.75
C GLN A 35 15.21 18.16 -7.97
N ASP A 36 16.50 17.83 -8.02
CA ASP A 36 17.58 18.80 -8.26
C ASP A 36 17.94 19.00 -9.74
N GLY A 37 17.37 18.18 -10.62
CA GLY A 37 17.54 18.27 -12.07
C GLY A 37 18.65 17.39 -12.64
N ASP A 38 19.36 16.61 -11.83
CA ASP A 38 20.36 15.64 -12.30
C ASP A 38 20.05 14.18 -11.91
N PHE A 39 21.07 13.32 -11.90
CA PHE A 39 20.98 11.88 -11.64
C PHE A 39 22.25 11.38 -10.93
N SER A 40 22.98 12.29 -10.29
CA SER A 40 24.33 12.04 -9.76
C SER A 40 24.30 11.48 -8.34
N ASP A 41 23.13 11.47 -7.70
CA ASP A 41 23.01 11.05 -6.32
C ASP A 41 22.94 9.53 -6.13
N ALA A 42 23.35 9.12 -4.93
CA ALA A 42 23.24 7.75 -4.49
C ALA A 42 21.77 7.29 -4.49
N GLY A 43 21.49 6.22 -5.22
CA GLY A 43 20.15 5.62 -5.32
C GLY A 43 19.32 6.11 -6.51
N GLU A 44 19.83 7.05 -7.30
CA GLU A 44 19.11 7.53 -8.50
C GLU A 44 19.31 6.64 -9.72
N THR A 45 20.36 5.83 -9.74
CA THR A 45 20.45 4.69 -10.68
C THR A 45 19.64 3.51 -10.13
N VAL A 46 18.42 3.35 -10.62
CA VAL A 46 17.42 2.43 -10.03
C VAL A 46 17.40 1.05 -10.68
N PHE A 47 17.93 0.93 -11.90
CA PHE A 47 18.04 -0.35 -12.60
C PHE A 47 19.21 -0.32 -13.59
N THR A 48 19.94 -1.42 -13.69
CA THR A 48 20.94 -1.63 -14.74
C THR A 48 20.86 -3.06 -15.28
N LYS A 49 21.14 -3.23 -16.56
CA LYS A 49 21.24 -4.54 -17.19
C LYS A 49 22.41 -4.55 -18.17
N ALA A 50 23.34 -5.49 -17.97
CA ALA A 50 24.44 -5.73 -18.89
C ALA A 50 23.93 -6.11 -20.29
N ALA A 51 24.73 -5.79 -21.31
CA ALA A 51 24.31 -5.90 -22.71
C ALA A 51 23.92 -7.34 -23.10
N SER A 52 22.73 -7.52 -23.66
CA SER A 52 22.26 -8.81 -24.18
C SER A 52 21.18 -8.63 -25.25
N LYS A 53 20.83 -9.71 -25.95
CA LYS A 53 19.70 -9.75 -26.91
C LYS A 53 18.35 -10.05 -26.24
N THR A 54 18.27 -9.90 -24.92
CA THR A 54 17.07 -10.25 -24.15
C THR A 54 15.93 -9.31 -24.51
N ASN A 55 14.74 -9.86 -24.78
CA ASN A 55 13.55 -9.08 -25.11
C ASN A 55 12.27 -9.86 -24.68
N PRO A 56 11.40 -9.28 -23.83
CA PRO A 56 11.59 -8.01 -23.13
C PRO A 56 12.60 -8.11 -21.98
N VAL A 57 13.15 -6.97 -21.57
CA VAL A 57 13.93 -6.83 -20.34
C VAL A 57 12.99 -6.32 -19.25
N SER A 58 12.91 -7.02 -18.13
CA SER A 58 12.10 -6.58 -16.98
C SER A 58 12.96 -6.49 -15.71
N GLY A 59 12.57 -5.59 -14.83
CA GLY A 59 13.22 -5.38 -13.53
C GLY A 59 12.26 -4.76 -12.52
N SER A 60 12.70 -4.68 -11.27
CA SER A 60 11.98 -3.98 -10.21
C SER A 60 12.71 -2.68 -9.89
N ILE A 61 11.97 -1.57 -9.83
CA ILE A 61 12.45 -0.26 -9.37
C ILE A 61 11.66 0.15 -8.12
N THR A 62 12.32 0.71 -7.12
CA THR A 62 11.67 1.08 -5.86
C THR A 62 11.69 2.58 -5.69
N ILE A 63 10.52 3.19 -5.47
CA ILE A 63 10.44 4.60 -5.07
C ILE A 63 10.75 4.69 -3.57
N PRO A 64 11.85 5.31 -3.13
CA PRO A 64 12.21 5.35 -1.73
C PRO A 64 11.23 6.22 -0.94
N ALA A 65 11.11 5.94 0.38
CA ALA A 65 10.27 6.73 1.27
C ALA A 65 10.75 8.19 1.39
N SER A 66 12.05 8.43 1.16
CA SER A 66 12.69 9.74 1.18
C SER A 66 12.51 10.57 -0.09
N ALA A 67 12.00 10.01 -1.20
CA ALA A 67 11.81 10.75 -2.44
C ALA A 67 10.90 11.97 -2.23
N LEU A 68 11.16 13.08 -2.92
CA LEU A 68 10.29 14.24 -2.88
C LEU A 68 8.97 13.97 -3.61
N SER A 69 7.87 14.50 -3.08
CA SER A 69 6.56 14.39 -3.72
C SER A 69 6.47 15.35 -4.91
N GLY A 70 5.66 15.01 -5.90
CA GLY A 70 5.43 15.83 -7.09
C GLY A 70 6.05 15.25 -8.35
N ASN A 71 6.16 16.07 -9.38
CA ASN A 71 6.66 15.65 -10.68
C ASN A 71 8.18 15.55 -10.66
N THR A 72 8.70 14.43 -11.13
CA THR A 72 10.13 14.25 -11.39
C THR A 72 10.40 13.52 -12.70
N ARG A 73 11.65 13.57 -13.17
CA ARG A 73 12.12 12.91 -14.38
C ARG A 73 12.61 11.49 -14.07
N MET A 74 12.11 10.53 -14.84
CA MET A 74 12.72 9.23 -15.01
C MET A 74 13.35 9.16 -16.39
N ARG A 75 14.59 8.67 -16.47
CA ARG A 75 15.29 8.43 -17.74
C ARG A 75 15.49 6.94 -17.95
N VAL A 76 15.18 6.46 -19.15
CA VAL A 76 15.56 5.13 -19.63
C VAL A 76 16.61 5.30 -20.71
N SER A 77 17.79 4.73 -20.49
CA SER A 77 18.89 4.78 -21.46
C SER A 77 19.24 3.37 -21.92
N MET A 78 19.42 3.21 -23.22
CA MET A 78 19.83 1.99 -23.90
C MET A 78 21.11 2.26 -24.69
N LYS A 79 22.08 1.35 -24.62
CA LYS A 79 23.36 1.49 -25.32
C LYS A 79 23.87 0.16 -25.87
N TYR A 80 24.40 0.22 -27.09
CA TYR A 80 25.03 -0.92 -27.74
C TYR A 80 26.28 -1.38 -26.97
N ASN A 81 26.35 -2.68 -26.66
CA ASN A 81 27.51 -3.35 -26.05
C ASN A 81 28.03 -2.71 -24.74
N GLY A 82 27.18 -2.01 -23.99
CA GLY A 82 27.59 -1.41 -22.71
C GLY A 82 26.41 -0.99 -21.85
N ILE A 83 26.65 -0.86 -20.55
CA ILE A 83 25.67 -0.25 -19.64
C ILE A 83 25.82 1.27 -19.77
N PRO A 84 24.73 1.99 -20.04
CA PRO A 84 24.82 3.43 -20.16
C PRO A 84 24.94 4.12 -18.80
N THR A 85 25.59 5.29 -18.80
CA THR A 85 25.58 6.22 -17.64
C THR A 85 24.50 7.30 -17.84
N ALA A 86 24.18 8.05 -16.78
CA ALA A 86 23.11 9.05 -16.83
C ALA A 86 23.37 10.19 -17.82
N CYS A 87 24.66 10.53 -18.00
CA CYS A 87 25.15 11.64 -18.82
C CYS A 87 26.36 11.19 -19.63
N GLU A 88 26.13 10.60 -20.79
CA GLU A 88 27.20 10.27 -21.75
C GLU A 88 26.72 10.45 -23.20
N THR A 89 27.66 10.27 -24.13
CA THR A 89 27.37 10.20 -25.56
C THR A 89 27.76 8.81 -26.07
N PHE A 90 26.91 8.21 -26.90
CA PHE A 90 27.16 6.92 -27.52
C PHE A 90 26.78 6.96 -29.01
N SER A 91 27.46 6.13 -29.82
CA SER A 91 27.21 6.06 -31.27
C SER A 91 25.90 5.34 -31.62
N TYR A 92 25.50 4.36 -30.80
CA TYR A 92 24.30 3.55 -31.00
C TYR A 92 23.60 3.32 -29.67
N GLY A 93 22.34 3.75 -29.60
CA GLY A 93 21.52 3.66 -28.40
C GLY A 93 20.35 4.63 -28.45
N GLN A 94 19.64 4.76 -27.34
CA GLN A 94 18.50 5.66 -27.20
C GLN A 94 18.41 6.17 -25.77
N VAL A 95 17.94 7.41 -25.59
CA VAL A 95 17.54 7.97 -24.30
C VAL A 95 16.09 8.41 -24.39
N GLU A 96 15.28 8.01 -23.42
CA GLU A 96 13.89 8.44 -23.28
C GLU A 96 13.64 8.97 -21.87
N ASP A 97 13.08 10.18 -21.79
CA ASP A 97 12.71 10.82 -20.53
C ASP A 97 11.18 10.76 -20.34
N TYR A 98 10.77 10.35 -19.15
CA TYR A 98 9.38 10.22 -18.73
C TYR A 98 9.13 11.03 -17.47
N THR A 99 7.96 11.67 -17.37
CA THR A 99 7.53 12.32 -16.12
C THR A 99 6.82 11.32 -15.21
N LEU A 100 7.32 11.17 -13.98
CA LEU A 100 6.64 10.49 -12.88
C LEU A 100 6.03 11.53 -11.94
N ASN A 101 4.82 11.27 -11.45
CA ASN A 101 4.22 12.01 -10.34
C ASN A 101 4.33 11.14 -9.09
N ILE A 102 5.28 11.48 -8.22
CA ILE A 102 5.50 10.82 -6.93
C ILE A 102 4.47 11.33 -5.93
N LYS A 103 3.56 10.46 -5.54
CA LYS A 103 2.59 10.69 -4.48
C LYS A 103 3.18 10.26 -3.14
N ALA A 104 2.59 10.77 -2.06
CA ALA A 104 2.83 10.23 -0.73
C ALA A 104 2.70 8.70 -0.76
N ALA A 105 3.38 8.02 0.17
CA ALA A 105 3.22 6.58 0.32
C ALA A 105 1.73 6.28 0.30
N GLY A 106 1.30 5.40 -0.61
CA GLY A 106 -0.05 4.89 -0.56
C GLY A 106 -0.19 4.35 0.85
N THR A 107 -1.23 4.77 1.57
CA THR A 107 -1.56 4.12 2.83
C THR A 107 -1.85 2.67 2.46
N VAL A 108 -0.81 1.84 2.51
CA VAL A 108 -0.98 0.47 2.92
C VAL A 108 -1.57 0.66 4.29
N THR A 109 -2.90 0.58 4.39
CA THR A 109 -3.49 -0.04 5.56
C THR A 109 -2.87 -1.42 5.53
N ALA A 110 -1.64 -1.52 6.07
CA ALA A 110 -1.12 -2.78 6.50
C ALA A 110 -2.29 -3.35 7.27
N LEU A 111 -2.81 -4.49 6.81
CA LEU A 111 -3.48 -5.37 7.73
C LEU A 111 -2.39 -5.64 8.76
N VAL A 112 -2.40 -4.82 9.80
CA VAL A 112 -1.54 -4.98 10.93
C VAL A 112 -2.05 -6.29 11.50
N ASN A 113 -1.42 -7.39 11.10
CA ASN A 113 -1.40 -8.62 11.88
C ASN A 113 -0.51 -8.34 13.11
N THR A 114 -0.78 -7.25 13.82
CA THR A 114 -0.72 -7.27 15.27
C THR A 114 -1.72 -8.34 15.62
N SER A 115 -1.24 -9.45 16.18
CA SER A 115 -2.05 -10.44 16.88
C SER A 115 -3.35 -9.79 17.32
N ALA A 116 -4.44 -10.08 16.61
CA ALA A 116 -5.70 -9.44 16.92
C ALA A 116 -5.95 -9.70 18.41
N ASP A 117 -6.03 -8.64 19.19
CA ASP A 117 -6.90 -8.65 20.36
C ASP A 117 -8.27 -8.96 19.78
N THR A 118 -8.59 -10.25 19.71
CA THR A 118 -9.78 -10.76 19.05
C THR A 118 -10.97 -10.39 19.91
N VAL A 119 -11.50 -9.20 19.66
CA VAL A 119 -12.78 -8.79 20.21
C VAL A 119 -13.84 -9.72 19.63
N ASN A 120 -14.42 -10.57 20.47
CA ASN A 120 -15.47 -11.51 20.09
C ASN A 120 -16.74 -11.21 20.87
N VAL A 121 -17.88 -11.22 20.18
CA VAL A 121 -19.19 -10.94 20.76
C VAL A 121 -20.11 -12.15 20.57
N TYR A 122 -20.57 -12.78 21.66
CA TYR A 122 -21.29 -14.06 21.60
C TYR A 122 -22.31 -14.24 22.75
N PRO A 123 -23.36 -15.05 22.55
CA PRO A 123 -23.73 -15.73 21.31
C PRO A 123 -24.30 -14.74 20.29
N ASN A 124 -24.20 -15.08 19.01
CA ASN A 124 -24.89 -14.37 17.95
C ASN A 124 -25.47 -15.41 16.99
N PRO A 125 -26.79 -15.60 16.91
CA PRO A 125 -27.87 -14.82 17.53
C PRO A 125 -27.99 -14.94 19.07
N VAL A 126 -28.51 -13.90 19.73
CA VAL A 126 -28.65 -13.78 21.20
C VAL A 126 -30.10 -13.69 21.64
N LYS A 127 -30.42 -14.23 22.82
CA LYS A 127 -31.73 -14.07 23.49
C LYS A 127 -31.64 -13.09 24.67
N ASP A 128 -30.82 -13.37 25.68
CA ASP A 128 -30.90 -12.62 26.94
C ASP A 128 -29.61 -11.87 27.25
N ILE A 129 -28.47 -12.53 27.14
CA ILE A 129 -27.17 -11.98 27.52
C ILE A 129 -26.18 -12.12 26.36
N LEU A 130 -25.53 -11.02 26.02
CA LEU A 130 -24.47 -10.92 25.03
C LEU A 130 -23.13 -10.71 25.75
N ASN A 131 -22.19 -11.62 25.59
CA ASN A 131 -20.87 -11.55 26.20
C ASN A 131 -19.87 -10.89 25.24
N ILE A 132 -18.93 -10.15 25.82
CA ILE A 132 -17.82 -9.52 25.11
C ILE A 132 -16.53 -10.14 25.64
N ASN A 133 -15.77 -10.78 24.75
CA ASN A 133 -14.40 -11.21 25.04
C ASN A 133 -13.44 -10.27 24.30
N ALA A 134 -12.82 -9.38 25.06
CA ALA A 134 -11.80 -8.44 24.60
C ALA A 134 -10.71 -8.38 25.68
N LYS A 135 -9.47 -8.12 25.26
CA LYS A 135 -8.35 -7.91 26.19
C LYS A 135 -8.24 -6.43 26.52
N GLY A 136 -7.78 -6.11 27.73
CA GLY A 136 -7.58 -4.72 28.16
C GLY A 136 -8.88 -3.96 28.43
N ASP A 137 -8.73 -2.66 28.66
CA ASP A 137 -9.85 -1.76 28.97
C ASP A 137 -10.59 -1.38 27.69
N TYR A 138 -11.92 -1.54 27.70
CA TYR A 138 -12.75 -1.21 26.56
C TYR A 138 -14.06 -0.55 27.00
N ASN A 139 -14.62 0.25 26.10
CA ASN A 139 -15.99 0.75 26.17
C ASN A 139 -16.84 0.10 25.08
N TYR A 140 -18.11 -0.14 25.34
CA TYR A 140 -19.04 -0.72 24.38
C TYR A 140 -20.29 0.16 24.18
N GLN A 141 -20.87 0.08 22.99
CA GLN A 141 -22.16 0.67 22.64
C GLN A 141 -22.94 -0.32 21.77
N LEU A 142 -24.16 -0.65 22.15
CA LEU A 142 -25.12 -1.37 21.33
C LEU A 142 -26.07 -0.36 20.68
N ILE A 143 -26.17 -0.42 19.35
CA ILE A 143 -26.88 0.57 18.53
C ILE A 143 -27.94 -0.15 17.69
N SER A 144 -29.16 0.37 17.65
CA SER A 144 -30.21 -0.13 16.73
C SER A 144 -29.98 0.36 15.29
N ILE A 145 -30.71 -0.21 14.32
CA ILE A 145 -30.54 0.12 12.89
C ILE A 145 -30.86 1.57 12.52
N ASP A 146 -31.64 2.27 13.34
CA ASP A 146 -31.95 3.71 13.22
C ASP A 146 -30.85 4.60 13.81
N GLY A 147 -29.76 4.01 14.33
CA GLY A 147 -28.61 4.73 14.88
C GLY A 147 -28.73 5.09 16.36
N LYS A 148 -29.81 4.69 17.05
CA LYS A 148 -29.97 4.98 18.49
C LYS A 148 -29.11 4.05 19.35
N ILE A 149 -28.40 4.61 20.33
CA ILE A 149 -27.71 3.82 21.37
C ILE A 149 -28.76 3.27 22.33
N VAL A 150 -28.82 1.94 22.45
CA VAL A 150 -29.77 1.23 23.32
C VAL A 150 -29.13 0.64 24.58
N LYS A 151 -27.81 0.40 24.55
CA LYS A 151 -26.97 0.04 25.71
C LYS A 151 -25.57 0.60 25.51
N ASP A 152 -24.89 0.93 26.59
CA ASP A 152 -23.48 1.31 26.60
C ASP A 152 -22.87 1.02 27.98
N GLY A 153 -21.54 0.89 28.02
CA GLY A 153 -20.81 0.55 29.24
C GLY A 153 -19.33 0.31 28.98
N ASN A 154 -18.65 -0.33 29.94
CA ASN A 154 -17.22 -0.62 29.88
C ASN A 154 -16.87 -2.05 30.33
N GLN A 155 -15.58 -2.39 30.35
CA GLN A 155 -15.01 -3.70 30.67
C GLN A 155 -15.40 -4.26 32.06
N SER A 156 -15.90 -3.44 32.98
CA SER A 156 -16.47 -3.93 34.24
C SER A 156 -17.70 -4.81 34.02
N GLU A 157 -18.32 -4.75 32.84
CA GLU A 157 -19.49 -5.52 32.43
C GLU A 157 -19.15 -6.37 31.20
N ASN A 158 -18.50 -7.52 31.40
CA ASN A 158 -18.21 -8.47 30.31
C ASN A 158 -19.47 -9.13 29.70
N ALA A 159 -20.66 -8.77 30.20
CA ALA A 159 -21.96 -9.28 29.79
C ALA A 159 -22.97 -8.12 29.68
N VAL A 160 -23.62 -8.02 28.53
CA VAL A 160 -24.65 -7.02 28.20
C VAL A 160 -26.02 -7.69 28.21
N ASN A 161 -26.91 -7.24 29.10
CA ASN A 161 -28.29 -7.73 29.13
C ASN A 161 -29.10 -7.08 27.99
N VAL A 162 -29.54 -7.91 27.06
CA VAL A 162 -30.34 -7.54 25.87
C VAL A 162 -31.75 -8.10 25.92
N GLN A 163 -32.16 -8.78 27.00
CA GLN A 163 -33.46 -9.45 27.12
C GLN A 163 -34.65 -8.51 26.88
N SER A 164 -34.53 -7.25 27.33
CA SER A 164 -35.56 -6.21 27.17
C SER A 164 -35.63 -5.59 25.77
N LEU A 165 -34.67 -5.89 24.90
CA LEU A 165 -34.61 -5.31 23.56
C LEU A 165 -35.53 -6.07 22.59
N PRO A 166 -36.25 -5.38 21.70
CA PRO A 166 -37.02 -6.02 20.63
C PRO A 166 -36.13 -6.91 19.74
N THR A 167 -36.74 -7.94 19.17
CA THR A 167 -36.08 -8.79 18.17
C THR A 167 -35.69 -7.96 16.95
N GLY A 168 -34.50 -8.19 16.42
CA GLY A 168 -33.97 -7.34 15.36
C GLY A 168 -32.46 -7.38 15.23
N ILE A 169 -31.95 -6.53 14.34
CA ILE A 169 -30.52 -6.36 14.08
C ILE A 169 -30.01 -5.16 14.89
N TYR A 170 -28.86 -5.34 15.52
CA TYR A 170 -28.15 -4.30 16.24
C TYR A 170 -26.67 -4.31 15.83
N ILE A 171 -25.97 -3.21 16.08
CA ILE A 171 -24.53 -3.09 15.90
C ILE A 171 -23.90 -2.86 17.26
N MET A 172 -23.04 -3.78 17.68
CA MET A 172 -22.19 -3.64 18.86
C MET A 172 -20.87 -3.00 18.46
N LYS A 173 -20.61 -1.78 18.93
CA LYS A 173 -19.33 -1.09 18.78
C LYS A 173 -18.52 -1.27 20.06
N ILE A 174 -17.25 -1.64 19.94
CA ILE A 174 -16.33 -1.82 21.06
C ILE A 174 -15.08 -0.99 20.77
N THR A 175 -14.72 -0.09 21.68
CA THR A 175 -13.59 0.82 21.54
C THR A 175 -12.52 0.51 22.58
N GLN A 176 -11.31 0.19 22.11
CA GLN A 176 -10.12 -0.11 22.91
C GLN A 176 -8.95 0.71 22.37
N ASP A 177 -8.21 1.42 23.24
CA ASP A 177 -7.06 2.25 22.87
C ASP A 177 -7.33 3.21 21.68
N GLY A 178 -8.54 3.79 21.64
CA GLY A 178 -8.99 4.69 20.57
C GLY A 178 -9.36 4.01 19.25
N LYS A 179 -9.27 2.68 19.15
CA LYS A 179 -9.70 1.89 17.98
C LYS A 179 -11.07 1.27 18.22
N THR A 180 -11.99 1.42 17.27
CA THR A 180 -13.35 0.86 17.36
C THR A 180 -13.53 -0.34 16.44
N SER A 181 -13.96 -1.48 17.00
CA SER A 181 -14.47 -2.65 16.26
C SER A 181 -16.00 -2.67 16.26
N SER A 182 -16.61 -3.26 15.23
CA SER A 182 -18.07 -3.32 15.08
C SER A 182 -18.55 -4.73 14.77
N HIS A 183 -19.55 -5.20 15.51
CA HIS A 183 -20.11 -6.55 15.40
C HIS A 183 -21.62 -6.47 15.16
N LYS A 184 -22.11 -7.12 14.11
CA LYS A 184 -23.55 -7.29 13.90
C LYS A 184 -24.09 -8.26 14.95
N VAL A 185 -25.14 -7.87 15.66
CA VAL A 185 -25.83 -8.70 16.66
C VAL A 185 -27.25 -8.96 16.18
N ILE A 186 -27.70 -10.22 16.25
CA ILE A 186 -29.06 -10.62 15.90
C ILE A 186 -29.77 -11.01 17.20
N LYS A 187 -30.74 -10.19 17.64
CA LYS A 187 -31.59 -10.48 18.79
C LYS A 187 -32.80 -11.32 18.35
N LYS A 188 -32.99 -12.46 19.01
CA LYS A 188 -34.15 -13.37 18.85
C LYS A 188 -35.11 -13.30 20.02
#